data_AF-A0A3D5FP36-F1
#
_entry.id   AF-A0A3D5FP36-F1
#
_cell.length_a   1.000
_cell.length_b   1.000
_cell.length_c   1.000
_cell.angle_alpha   90.00
_cell.angle_beta   90.00
_cell.angle_gamma   90.00
#
_symmetry.space_group_name_H-M   'P 1'
#
loop_
_entity.id
_entity.type
_entity.pdbx_description
1 polymer ?
#
loop_
_entity_poly.entity_id
_entity_poly.type
_entity_poly.pdbx_seq_one_letter_code
_entity_poly.pdbx_strand_id
1 'polypeptide(L)'
;KVIRIDQRPIGRTPRSNPATYTDLFTPVRQLFAQLPESRLRGYAPGRFSFNVRGGRCEACDGNGSILVEMEFLADVWVTCEACGGQRFDRETLSVKFRDHSIAEVLDLEVDKALKLFENVPHIHRVLETLHDVGLGYIKLGQPAPTLSGGEAQRVKLSKELCRKSTGRTMYLLDEPTTGLHFADIDKLLAILHRLADGGNTVVVIEH
;
A
#
# COMPACT_ATOMS: atom_id res chain seq x y z
N LYS A 1 24.41 -5.38 3.57
CA LYS A 1 23.43 -4.28 3.34
C LYS A 1 22.74 -3.98 4.66
N VAL A 2 22.54 -2.71 5.03
CA VAL A 2 21.81 -2.34 6.26
C VAL A 2 20.48 -1.71 5.86
N ILE A 3 19.38 -2.15 6.48
CA ILE A 3 18.03 -1.65 6.26
C ILE A 3 17.47 -1.18 7.59
N ARG A 4 17.13 0.11 7.68
CA ARG A 4 16.51 0.69 8.87
C ARG A 4 14.99 0.72 8.70
N ILE A 5 14.28 0.11 9.63
CA ILE A 5 12.81 0.06 9.69
C ILE A 5 12.36 0.87 10.91
N ASP A 6 12.00 2.13 10.66
CA ASP A 6 11.56 3.09 11.68
C ASP A 6 10.10 3.51 11.48
N GLN A 7 9.58 4.27 12.45
CA GLN A 7 8.20 4.76 12.45
C GLN A 7 7.97 6.03 11.60
N ARG A 8 8.97 6.49 10.82
CA ARG A 8 8.78 7.67 9.94
C ARG A 8 7.69 7.38 8.89
N PRO A 9 6.90 8.37 8.44
CA PRO A 9 5.88 8.15 7.42
C PRO A 9 6.46 7.51 6.14
N ILE A 10 5.69 6.62 5.50
CA ILE A 10 6.07 6.01 4.20
C ILE A 10 6.00 7.01 3.04
N GLY A 11 5.33 8.14 3.23
CA GLY A 11 5.26 9.26 2.31
C GLY A 11 4.56 10.45 2.94
N ARG A 12 4.75 11.64 2.37
CA ARG A 12 4.19 12.91 2.89
C ARG A 12 2.95 13.38 2.14
N THR A 13 2.55 12.68 1.07
CA THR A 13 1.43 13.07 0.21
C THR A 13 0.43 11.93 0.06
N PRO A 14 -0.84 12.21 -0.28
CA PRO A 14 -1.86 11.18 -0.53
C PRO A 14 -1.56 10.22 -1.69
N ARG A 15 -0.54 10.54 -2.51
CA ARG A 15 -0.05 9.66 -3.60
C ARG A 15 0.65 8.42 -3.07
N SER A 16 1.26 8.53 -1.89
CA SER A 16 1.86 7.38 -1.21
C SER A 16 0.78 6.69 -0.40
N ASN A 17 0.74 5.37 -0.48
CA ASN A 17 -0.19 4.50 0.25
C ASN A 17 0.41 3.10 0.37
N PRO A 18 -0.17 2.19 1.16
CA PRO A 18 0.33 0.82 1.30
C PRO A 18 0.57 0.13 -0.06
N ALA A 19 -0.37 0.23 -1.00
CA ALA A 19 -0.27 -0.45 -2.29
C ALA A 19 0.87 0.07 -3.18
N THR A 20 1.14 1.37 -3.17
CA THR A 20 2.27 1.95 -3.92
C THR A 20 3.59 1.69 -3.23
N TYR A 21 3.62 1.72 -1.89
CA TYR A 21 4.84 1.49 -1.14
C TYR A 21 5.33 0.05 -1.22
N THR A 22 4.44 -0.94 -1.14
CA THR A 22 4.80 -2.36 -1.24
C THR A 22 4.99 -2.85 -2.68
N ASP A 23 4.92 -1.96 -3.66
CA ASP A 23 4.97 -2.26 -5.09
C ASP A 23 3.79 -3.14 -5.59
N LEU A 24 2.76 -3.36 -4.75
CA LEU A 24 1.52 -4.08 -5.07
C LEU A 24 0.73 -3.44 -6.22
N PHE A 25 0.73 -2.11 -6.31
CA PHE A 25 -0.14 -1.42 -7.25
C PHE A 25 0.29 -1.60 -8.71
N THR A 26 1.56 -1.89 -8.98
CA THR A 26 2.05 -2.15 -10.34
C THR A 26 1.43 -3.40 -10.97
N PRO A 27 1.49 -4.59 -10.36
CA PRO A 27 0.83 -5.77 -10.92
C PRO A 27 -0.69 -5.66 -10.94
N VAL A 28 -1.31 -4.94 -9.99
CA VAL A 28 -2.75 -4.62 -10.07
C VAL A 28 -3.08 -3.84 -11.35
N ARG A 29 -2.32 -2.78 -11.66
CA ARG A 29 -2.53 -2.02 -12.91
C ARG A 29 -2.29 -2.84 -14.17
N GLN A 30 -1.30 -3.73 -14.14
CA GLN A 30 -1.03 -4.65 -15.25
C GLN A 30 -2.19 -5.61 -15.47
N LEU A 31 -2.77 -6.16 -14.40
CA LEU A 31 -3.96 -6.99 -14.46
C LEU A 31 -5.16 -6.23 -15.07
N PHE A 32 -5.44 -5.03 -14.59
CA PHE A 32 -6.55 -4.21 -15.11
C PHE A 32 -6.39 -3.89 -16.59
N ALA A 33 -5.18 -3.62 -17.07
CA ALA A 33 -4.90 -3.40 -18.49
C ALA A 33 -5.11 -4.65 -19.35
N GLN A 34 -5.06 -5.84 -18.76
CA GLN A 34 -5.27 -7.10 -19.47
C GLN A 34 -6.73 -7.53 -19.57
N LEU A 35 -7.66 -6.84 -18.88
CA LEU A 35 -9.10 -7.16 -18.92
C LEU A 35 -9.70 -6.95 -20.32
N PRO A 36 -10.74 -7.71 -20.70
CA PRO A 36 -11.36 -7.61 -22.03
C PRO A 36 -11.77 -6.18 -22.41
N GLU A 37 -12.43 -5.46 -21.50
CA GLU A 37 -12.87 -4.08 -21.71
C GLU A 37 -11.68 -3.13 -21.93
N SER A 38 -10.60 -3.33 -21.17
CA SER A 38 -9.36 -2.56 -21.33
C SER A 38 -8.71 -2.80 -22.68
N ARG A 39 -8.64 -4.07 -23.11
CA ARG A 39 -8.03 -4.43 -24.40
C ARG A 39 -8.82 -3.85 -25.57
N LEU A 40 -10.16 -3.91 -25.51
CA LEU A 40 -11.03 -3.33 -26.54
C LEU A 40 -10.85 -1.81 -26.68
N ARG A 41 -10.59 -1.12 -25.56
CA ARG A 41 -10.38 0.33 -25.53
C ARG A 41 -8.91 0.76 -25.69
N GLY A 42 -7.98 -0.19 -25.83
CA GLY A 42 -6.55 0.09 -25.94
C GLY A 42 -5.92 0.66 -24.65
N TYR A 43 -6.50 0.38 -23.48
CA TYR A 43 -5.99 0.89 -22.20
C TYR A 43 -4.73 0.15 -21.76
N ALA A 44 -3.64 0.89 -21.61
CA ALA A 44 -2.38 0.43 -21.03
C ALA A 44 -2.38 0.57 -19.49
N PRO A 45 -1.41 -0.05 -18.76
CA PRO A 45 -1.29 0.09 -17.31
C PRO A 45 -1.13 1.53 -16.80
N GLY A 46 -0.75 2.47 -17.68
CA GLY A 46 -0.71 3.91 -17.40
C GLY A 46 -2.09 4.51 -17.15
N ARG A 47 -3.14 4.06 -17.84
CA ARG A 47 -4.54 4.51 -17.62
C ARG A 47 -4.98 4.30 -16.18
N PHE A 48 -4.56 3.18 -15.61
CA PHE A 48 -4.86 2.74 -14.25
C PHE A 48 -3.91 3.33 -13.19
N SER A 49 -3.06 4.29 -13.56
CA SER A 49 -2.18 4.98 -12.62
C SER A 49 -2.75 6.35 -12.28
N PHE A 50 -3.04 6.59 -11.00
CA PHE A 50 -3.39 7.94 -10.53
C PHE A 50 -2.21 8.91 -10.57
N ASN A 51 -0.99 8.43 -10.85
CA ASN A 51 0.21 9.27 -10.95
C ASN A 51 0.49 9.80 -12.36
N VAL A 52 -0.20 9.29 -13.38
CA VAL A 52 0.04 9.64 -14.78
C VAL A 52 -1.24 10.19 -15.39
N ARG A 53 -1.11 11.20 -16.25
CA ARG A 53 -2.23 11.71 -17.05
C ARG A 53 -2.81 10.60 -17.93
N GLY A 54 -4.11 10.66 -18.17
CA GLY A 54 -4.79 9.73 -19.06
C GLY A 54 -6.06 9.17 -18.45
N GLY A 55 -5.98 8.53 -17.27
CA GLY A 55 -7.17 7.97 -16.59
C GLY A 55 -7.41 8.50 -15.17
N ARG A 56 -6.48 9.31 -14.64
CA ARG A 56 -6.64 9.95 -13.33
C ARG A 56 -7.66 11.08 -13.38
N CYS A 57 -8.19 11.46 -12.23
CA CYS A 57 -8.96 12.69 -12.10
C CYS A 57 -8.03 13.91 -12.25
N GLU A 58 -8.22 14.72 -13.30
CA GLU A 58 -7.38 15.91 -13.53
C GLU A 58 -7.66 17.04 -12.53
N ALA A 59 -8.86 17.12 -11.95
CA ALA A 59 -9.19 18.17 -10.97
C ALA A 59 -8.37 18.09 -9.67
N CYS A 60 -7.93 16.89 -9.27
CA CYS A 60 -7.07 16.69 -8.10
C CYS A 60 -5.70 16.09 -8.46
N ASP A 61 -5.33 16.09 -9.75
CA ASP A 61 -4.12 15.45 -10.26
C ASP A 61 -3.95 13.96 -9.84
N GLY A 62 -5.06 13.27 -9.56
CA GLY A 62 -5.08 11.88 -9.07
C GLY A 62 -4.81 11.71 -7.57
N ASN A 63 -4.71 12.79 -6.79
CA ASN A 63 -4.55 12.68 -5.34
C ASN A 63 -5.82 12.13 -4.64
N GLY A 64 -7.01 12.36 -5.22
CA GLY A 64 -8.31 12.09 -4.59
C GLY A 64 -8.71 13.16 -3.56
N SER A 65 -7.79 14.05 -3.23
CA SER A 65 -7.99 15.20 -2.35
C SER A 65 -7.25 16.42 -2.89
N ILE A 66 -7.67 17.60 -2.46
CA ILE A 66 -7.08 18.89 -2.78
C ILE A 66 -6.46 19.44 -1.50
N LEU A 67 -5.23 19.94 -1.59
CA LEU A 67 -4.56 20.59 -0.48
C LEU A 67 -5.15 21.99 -0.32
N VAL A 68 -5.63 22.29 0.88
CA VAL A 68 -6.08 23.63 1.27
C VAL A 68 -5.03 24.19 2.23
N GLU A 69 -4.32 25.20 1.76
CA GLU A 69 -3.32 25.92 2.56
C GLU A 69 -4.02 26.81 3.57
N MET A 70 -3.60 26.72 4.83
CA MET A 70 -4.21 27.44 5.95
C MET A 70 -3.16 28.38 6.55
N GLU A 71 -3.48 29.66 6.70
CA GLU A 71 -2.49 30.68 7.09
C GLU A 71 -1.93 30.50 8.52
N PHE A 72 -2.74 29.93 9.44
CA PHE A 72 -2.38 29.81 10.86
C PHE A 72 -2.50 28.38 11.41
N LEU A 73 -2.95 27.43 10.59
CA LEU A 73 -3.19 26.04 10.98
C LEU A 73 -2.41 25.11 10.06
N ALA A 74 -2.30 23.84 10.44
CA ALA A 74 -1.73 22.83 9.56
C ALA A 74 -2.61 22.69 8.30
N ASP A 75 -1.98 22.62 7.13
CA ASP A 75 -2.68 22.40 5.86
C ASP A 75 -3.54 21.15 5.91
N VAL A 76 -4.70 21.22 5.28
CA VAL A 76 -5.69 20.14 5.29
C VAL A 76 -5.94 19.61 3.89
N TRP A 77 -6.13 18.29 3.79
CA TRP A 77 -6.52 17.64 2.55
C TRP A 77 -8.02 17.42 2.54
N VAL A 78 -8.73 18.08 1.63
CA VAL A 78 -10.17 17.94 1.47
C VAL A 78 -10.47 17.00 0.31
N THR A 79 -11.45 16.11 0.47
CA THR A 79 -11.87 15.18 -0.58
C THR A 79 -12.22 15.92 -1.88
N CYS A 80 -11.71 15.44 -3.01
CA CYS A 80 -11.98 16.05 -4.30
C CYS A 80 -13.45 15.81 -4.71
N GLU A 81 -14.22 16.89 -4.88
CA GLU A 81 -15.63 16.82 -5.28
C GLU A 81 -15.83 16.23 -6.67
N ALA A 82 -14.90 16.47 -7.61
CA ALA A 82 -15.03 16.02 -8.99
C ALA A 82 -14.98 14.49 -9.15
N CYS A 83 -14.23 13.78 -8.30
CA CYS A 83 -14.15 12.32 -8.33
C CYS A 83 -14.66 11.64 -7.05
N GLY A 84 -15.15 12.40 -6.07
CA GLY A 84 -15.58 11.86 -4.77
C GLY A 84 -14.47 11.08 -4.05
N GLY A 85 -13.20 11.44 -4.25
CA GLY A 85 -12.05 10.73 -3.69
C GLY A 85 -11.56 9.50 -4.46
N GLN A 86 -12.23 9.11 -5.56
CA GLN A 86 -11.90 7.90 -6.31
C GLN A 86 -10.62 7.99 -7.14
N ARG A 87 -10.02 9.18 -7.31
CA ARG A 87 -8.73 9.43 -8.00
C ARG A 87 -8.72 9.22 -9.52
N PHE A 88 -9.78 8.69 -10.11
CA PHE A 88 -9.86 8.35 -11.54
C PHE A 88 -11.07 9.00 -12.22
N ASP A 89 -11.04 9.04 -13.55
CA ASP A 89 -12.19 9.41 -14.37
C ASP A 89 -13.21 8.27 -14.52
N ARG A 90 -14.42 8.61 -14.98
CA ARG A 90 -15.54 7.66 -15.07
C ARG A 90 -15.25 6.53 -16.05
N GLU A 91 -14.56 6.82 -17.14
CA GLU A 91 -14.21 5.84 -18.17
C GLU A 91 -13.25 4.77 -17.62
N THR A 92 -12.27 5.18 -16.80
CA THR A 92 -11.34 4.25 -16.13
C THR A 92 -12.07 3.40 -15.09
N LEU A 93 -12.99 4.01 -14.33
CA LEU A 93 -13.77 3.32 -13.30
C LEU A 93 -14.81 2.33 -13.86
N SER A 94 -15.18 2.47 -15.13
CA SER A 94 -16.09 1.52 -15.79
C SER A 94 -15.45 0.14 -16.03
N VAL A 95 -14.11 0.03 -15.97
CA VAL A 95 -13.41 -1.26 -16.08
C VAL A 95 -13.37 -1.94 -14.71
N LYS A 96 -13.85 -3.18 -14.65
CA LYS A 96 -14.01 -3.93 -13.39
C LYS A 96 -13.31 -5.28 -13.41
N PHE A 97 -12.63 -5.61 -12.32
CA PHE A 97 -12.15 -6.95 -12.01
C PHE A 97 -13.04 -7.55 -10.93
N ARG A 98 -13.74 -8.66 -11.23
CA ARG A 98 -14.68 -9.32 -10.27
C ARG A 98 -15.60 -8.28 -9.61
N ASP A 99 -16.28 -7.48 -10.43
CA ASP A 99 -17.19 -6.38 -10.05
C ASP A 99 -16.56 -5.13 -9.38
N HIS A 100 -15.26 -5.14 -9.13
CA HIS A 100 -14.54 -4.02 -8.52
C HIS A 100 -13.74 -3.23 -9.56
N SER A 101 -14.01 -1.93 -9.66
CA SER A 101 -13.16 -0.95 -10.32
C SER A 101 -11.83 -0.79 -9.58
N ILE A 102 -10.87 -0.13 -10.22
CA ILE A 102 -9.56 0.06 -9.59
C ILE A 102 -9.61 0.96 -8.34
N ALA A 103 -10.55 1.91 -8.28
CA ALA A 103 -10.77 2.71 -7.08
C ALA A 103 -11.38 1.87 -5.95
N GLU A 104 -12.35 1.02 -6.27
CA GLU A 104 -12.94 0.09 -5.30
C GLU A 104 -11.89 -0.89 -4.76
N VAL A 105 -10.99 -1.39 -5.62
CA VAL A 105 -9.83 -2.21 -5.18
C VAL A 105 -8.93 -1.44 -4.21
N LEU A 106 -8.64 -0.16 -4.48
CA LEU A 106 -7.87 0.68 -3.56
C LEU A 106 -8.61 0.96 -2.24
N ASP A 107 -9.94 0.91 -2.23
CA ASP A 107 -10.74 1.12 -1.03
C ASP A 107 -10.92 -0.15 -0.17
N LEU A 108 -10.51 -1.32 -0.68
CA LEU A 108 -10.55 -2.57 0.08
C LEU A 108 -9.51 -2.59 1.19
N GLU A 109 -9.93 -3.15 2.33
CA GLU A 109 -9.04 -3.63 3.37
C GLU A 109 -8.15 -4.77 2.84
N VAL A 110 -6.94 -4.90 3.38
CA VAL A 110 -5.98 -5.94 2.99
C VAL A 110 -6.61 -7.33 3.03
N ASP A 111 -7.38 -7.66 4.08
CA ASP A 111 -8.00 -8.99 4.20
C ASP A 111 -9.05 -9.27 3.13
N LYS A 112 -9.80 -8.25 2.71
CA LYS A 112 -10.78 -8.36 1.63
C LYS A 112 -10.08 -8.49 0.28
N ALA A 113 -9.02 -7.71 0.07
CA ALA A 113 -8.20 -7.81 -1.12
C ALA A 113 -7.50 -9.18 -1.22
N LEU A 114 -7.06 -9.75 -0.10
CA LEU A 114 -6.41 -11.07 -0.05
C LEU A 114 -7.31 -12.16 -0.65
N LYS A 115 -8.61 -12.14 -0.30
CA LYS A 115 -9.64 -13.01 -0.87
C LYS A 115 -9.91 -12.70 -2.34
N LEU A 116 -10.05 -11.41 -2.68
CA LEU A 116 -10.32 -10.97 -4.06
C LEU A 116 -9.24 -11.47 -5.03
N PHE A 117 -7.97 -11.47 -4.61
CA PHE A 117 -6.80 -11.82 -5.42
C PHE A 117 -6.21 -13.21 -5.12
N GLU A 118 -6.93 -14.11 -4.43
CA GLU A 118 -6.46 -15.47 -4.08
C GLU A 118 -5.87 -16.24 -5.28
N ASN A 119 -6.43 -16.02 -6.47
CA ASN A 119 -6.07 -16.71 -7.72
C ASN A 119 -5.06 -15.91 -8.57
N VAL A 120 -4.45 -14.86 -8.00
CA VAL A 120 -3.43 -14.03 -8.67
C VAL A 120 -2.15 -14.07 -7.83
N PRO A 121 -1.30 -15.10 -8.00
CA PRO A 121 -0.25 -15.46 -7.02
C PRO A 121 0.71 -14.32 -6.67
N HIS A 122 1.10 -13.50 -7.66
CA HIS A 122 2.03 -12.40 -7.42
C HIS A 122 1.43 -11.27 -6.57
N ILE A 123 0.15 -10.94 -6.78
CA ILE A 123 -0.58 -9.94 -5.99
C ILE A 123 -0.89 -10.51 -4.60
N HIS A 124 -1.37 -11.75 -4.56
CA HIS A 124 -1.72 -12.45 -3.31
C HIS A 124 -0.56 -12.51 -2.33
N ARG A 125 0.65 -12.85 -2.81
CA ARG A 125 1.86 -12.91 -1.97
C ARG A 125 2.19 -11.59 -1.28
N VAL A 126 1.99 -10.45 -1.96
CA VAL A 126 2.26 -9.12 -1.36
C VAL A 126 1.17 -8.73 -0.36
N LEU A 127 -0.07 -9.14 -0.60
CA LEU A 127 -1.18 -8.96 0.34
C LEU A 127 -0.98 -9.82 1.60
N GLU A 128 -0.51 -11.05 1.43
CA GLU A 128 -0.20 -11.97 2.52
C GLU A 128 0.87 -11.37 3.45
N THR A 129 1.93 -10.75 2.92
CA THR A 129 2.92 -10.09 3.79
C THR A 129 2.36 -8.87 4.54
N LEU A 130 1.37 -8.15 3.99
CA LEU A 130 0.66 -7.09 4.71
C LEU A 130 -0.25 -7.67 5.81
N HIS A 131 -0.92 -8.79 5.53
CA HIS A 131 -1.73 -9.51 6.51
C HIS A 131 -0.86 -10.05 7.67
N ASP A 132 0.25 -10.73 7.36
CA ASP A 132 1.18 -11.31 8.33
C ASP A 132 1.66 -10.29 9.37
N VAL A 133 1.97 -9.06 8.92
CA VAL A 133 2.42 -7.98 9.81
C VAL A 133 1.28 -7.32 10.59
N GLY A 134 0.05 -7.85 10.52
CA GLY A 134 -1.11 -7.37 11.25
C GLY A 134 -1.78 -6.14 10.64
N LEU A 135 -1.63 -5.91 9.34
CA LEU A 135 -2.27 -4.78 8.63
C LEU A 135 -3.52 -5.20 7.84
N GLY A 136 -4.18 -6.30 8.23
CA GLY A 136 -5.39 -6.80 7.57
C GLY A 136 -6.52 -5.77 7.42
N TYR A 137 -6.61 -4.83 8.36
CA TYR A 137 -7.67 -3.83 8.48
C TYR A 137 -7.44 -2.51 7.73
N ILE A 138 -6.21 -2.23 7.26
CA ILE A 138 -5.94 -0.96 6.56
C ILE A 138 -6.39 -1.07 5.11
N LYS A 139 -6.79 0.05 4.50
CA LYS A 139 -7.14 0.08 3.08
C LYS A 139 -5.90 0.16 2.20
N LEU A 140 -5.91 -0.51 1.05
CA LEU A 140 -4.79 -0.51 0.10
C LEU A 140 -4.37 0.89 -0.38
N GLY A 141 -5.36 1.75 -0.59
CA GLY A 141 -5.23 3.13 -1.05
C GLY A 141 -5.17 4.16 0.08
N GLN A 142 -5.15 3.74 1.35
CA GLN A 142 -5.14 4.65 2.50
C GLN A 142 -3.98 5.66 2.38
N PRO A 143 -4.24 6.98 2.39
CA PRO A 143 -3.18 7.98 2.27
C PRO A 143 -2.10 7.83 3.33
N ALA A 144 -0.82 7.81 2.92
CA ALA A 144 0.31 7.64 3.83
C ALA A 144 0.34 8.61 5.03
N PRO A 145 -0.03 9.90 4.89
CA PRO A 145 -0.08 10.82 6.03
C PRO A 145 -1.09 10.44 7.12
N THR A 146 -2.05 9.56 6.81
CA THR A 146 -3.08 9.10 7.76
C THR A 146 -2.70 7.82 8.49
N LEU A 147 -1.56 7.21 8.16
CA LEU A 147 -1.06 6.03 8.85
C LEU A 147 -0.36 6.45 10.14
N SER A 148 -0.58 5.69 11.21
CA SER A 148 0.21 5.78 12.44
C SER A 148 1.66 5.39 12.19
N GLY A 149 2.56 5.78 13.10
CA GLY A 149 3.97 5.41 13.04
C GLY A 149 4.20 3.90 12.98
N GLY A 150 3.47 3.14 13.82
CA GLY A 150 3.53 1.68 13.84
C GLY A 150 2.96 1.03 12.57
N GLU A 151 1.91 1.59 11.96
CA GLU A 151 1.43 1.11 10.65
C GLU A 151 2.45 1.38 9.55
N ALA A 152 3.02 2.59 9.50
CA ALA A 152 4.06 2.95 8.54
C ALA A 152 5.28 2.02 8.65
N GLN A 153 5.71 1.70 9.87
CA GLN A 153 6.78 0.76 10.14
C GLN A 153 6.45 -0.65 9.63
N ARG A 154 5.25 -1.15 9.91
CA ARG A 154 4.80 -2.48 9.45
C ARG A 154 4.64 -2.56 7.94
N VAL A 155 4.22 -1.48 7.26
CA VAL A 155 4.22 -1.42 5.78
C VAL A 155 5.64 -1.54 5.21
N LYS A 156 6.63 -0.90 5.85
CA LYS A 156 8.05 -1.06 5.47
C LYS A 156 8.54 -2.48 5.67
N LEU A 157 8.20 -3.09 6.81
CA LEU A 157 8.55 -4.47 7.11
C LEU A 157 7.96 -5.43 6.07
N SER A 158 6.68 -5.27 5.72
CA SER A 158 6.01 -6.06 4.68
C SER A 158 6.72 -6.01 3.33
N LYS A 159 7.20 -4.83 2.92
CA LYS A 159 7.99 -4.67 1.68
C LYS A 159 9.28 -5.50 1.70
N GLU A 160 9.96 -5.55 2.84
CA GLU A 160 11.20 -6.32 2.96
C GLU A 160 10.96 -7.83 2.99
N LEU A 161 9.83 -8.30 3.55
CA LEU A 161 9.44 -9.71 3.53
C LEU A 161 9.12 -10.24 2.13
N CYS A 162 8.64 -9.38 1.24
CA CYS A 162 8.42 -9.74 -0.16
C CYS A 162 9.70 -9.99 -0.94
N ARG A 163 10.85 -9.46 -0.48
CA ARG A 163 12.12 -9.59 -1.20
C ARG A 163 12.75 -10.95 -0.93
N LYS A 164 13.42 -11.49 -1.95
CA LYS A 164 14.25 -12.69 -1.77
C LYS A 164 15.38 -12.36 -0.78
N SER A 165 15.49 -13.15 0.29
CA SER A 165 16.59 -13.03 1.23
C SER A 165 17.93 -13.25 0.51
N THR A 166 18.91 -12.41 0.82
CA THR A 166 20.29 -12.59 0.38
C THR A 166 21.15 -13.25 1.45
N GLY A 167 20.61 -13.45 2.67
CA GLY A 167 21.35 -13.92 3.85
C GLY A 167 22.49 -12.99 4.28
N ARG A 168 22.51 -11.73 3.81
CA ARG A 168 23.57 -10.74 4.06
C ARG A 168 23.00 -9.34 4.31
N THR A 169 21.79 -9.29 4.84
CA THR A 169 21.10 -8.06 5.22
C THR A 169 21.04 -7.95 6.73
N MET A 170 21.32 -6.76 7.25
CA MET A 170 21.07 -6.40 8.64
C MET A 170 19.82 -5.50 8.68
N TYR A 171 18.81 -5.92 9.42
CA TYR A 171 17.60 -5.14 9.70
C TYR A 171 17.74 -4.49 11.07
N LEU A 172 17.60 -3.17 11.13
CA LEU A 172 17.57 -2.40 12.38
C LEU A 172 16.15 -1.88 12.60
N LEU A 173 15.49 -2.35 13.66
CA LEU A 173 14.16 -1.95 14.06
C LEU A 173 14.21 -1.12 15.35
N ASP A 174 13.50 0.00 15.34
CA ASP A 174 13.41 0.94 16.45
C ASP A 174 12.00 0.88 17.05
N GLU A 175 11.90 0.37 18.29
CA GLU A 175 10.67 0.10 19.05
C GLU A 175 9.53 -0.49 18.18
N PRO A 176 9.73 -1.67 17.55
CA PRO A 176 8.72 -2.24 16.67
C PRO A 176 7.45 -2.73 17.40
N THR A 177 7.44 -2.80 18.73
CA THR A 177 6.26 -3.19 19.52
C THR A 177 5.39 -2.01 19.95
N THR A 178 5.81 -0.75 19.73
CA THR A 178 5.04 0.44 20.14
C THR A 178 3.62 0.39 19.58
N GLY A 179 2.63 0.41 20.47
CA GLY A 179 1.21 0.45 20.09
C GLY A 179 0.65 -0.87 19.55
N LEU A 180 1.39 -1.98 19.67
CA LEU A 180 0.87 -3.31 19.34
C LEU A 180 0.17 -3.96 20.54
N HIS A 181 -0.94 -4.63 20.26
CA HIS A 181 -1.55 -5.55 21.21
C HIS A 181 -0.69 -6.81 21.36
N PHE A 182 -0.76 -7.50 22.50
CA PHE A 182 0.03 -8.71 22.78
C PHE A 182 -0.04 -9.77 21.66
N ALA A 183 -1.24 -10.02 21.13
CA ALA A 183 -1.45 -10.95 20.03
C ALA A 183 -0.76 -10.55 18.71
N ASP A 184 -0.47 -9.27 18.51
CA ASP A 184 0.26 -8.77 17.33
C ASP A 184 1.78 -8.75 17.55
N ILE A 185 2.23 -8.72 18.80
CA ILE A 185 3.65 -8.89 19.15
C ILE A 185 4.11 -10.29 18.76
N ASP A 186 3.33 -11.33 19.04
CA ASP A 186 3.68 -12.71 18.66
C ASP A 186 3.83 -12.87 17.14
N LYS A 187 2.94 -12.24 16.35
CA LYS A 187 3.03 -12.23 14.89
C LYS A 187 4.29 -11.50 14.41
N LEU A 188 4.57 -10.34 14.99
CA LEU A 188 5.78 -9.59 14.68
C LEU A 188 7.05 -10.41 15.00
N LEU A 189 7.12 -11.04 16.17
CA LEU A 189 8.25 -11.88 16.56
C LEU A 189 8.44 -13.05 15.57
N ALA A 190 7.36 -13.74 15.20
CA ALA A 190 7.41 -14.81 14.19
C ALA A 190 7.99 -14.32 12.85
N ILE A 191 7.63 -13.10 12.43
CA ILE A 191 8.17 -12.45 11.24
C ILE A 191 9.67 -12.13 11.37
N LEU A 192 10.11 -11.61 12.52
CA LEU A 192 11.50 -11.28 12.76
C LEU A 192 12.37 -12.55 12.80
N HIS A 193 11.87 -13.63 13.41
CA HIS A 193 12.52 -14.94 13.36
C HIS A 193 12.63 -15.45 11.92
N ARG A 194 11.56 -15.36 11.11
CA ARG A 194 11.60 -15.73 9.68
C ARG A 194 12.67 -14.96 8.89
N LEU A 195 12.90 -13.69 9.21
CA LEU A 195 13.98 -12.90 8.60
C LEU A 195 15.36 -13.41 9.02
N ALA A 196 15.55 -13.70 10.31
CA ALA A 196 16.79 -14.23 10.86
C ALA A 196 17.13 -15.63 10.31
N ASP A 197 16.15 -16.53 10.28
CA ASP A 197 16.26 -17.89 9.74
C ASP A 197 16.63 -17.88 8.24
N GLY A 198 16.24 -16.82 7.53
CA GLY A 198 16.68 -16.55 6.15
C GLY A 198 18.15 -16.14 6.01
N GLY A 199 18.94 -16.23 7.09
CA GLY A 199 20.37 -15.87 7.16
C GLY A 199 20.65 -14.39 7.40
N ASN A 200 19.63 -13.58 7.70
CA ASN A 200 19.81 -12.15 7.94
C ASN A 200 20.12 -11.88 9.42
N THR A 201 20.65 -10.70 9.72
CA THR A 201 20.78 -10.21 11.09
C THR A 201 19.62 -9.28 11.40
N VAL A 202 18.96 -9.48 12.53
CA VAL A 202 17.89 -8.58 13.01
C VAL A 202 18.36 -7.98 14.32
N VAL A 203 18.42 -6.65 14.38
CA VAL A 203 18.74 -5.88 15.57
C VAL A 203 17.49 -5.08 15.94
N VAL A 204 17.03 -5.25 17.17
CA VAL A 204 15.84 -4.60 17.69
C VAL A 204 16.25 -3.74 18.87
N ILE A 205 15.78 -2.50 18.89
CA ILE A 205 15.84 -1.61 20.05
C ILE A 205 14.45 -1.66 20.70
N GLU A 206 14.37 -2.19 21.91
CA GLU A 206 13.15 -2.35 22.72
C GLU A 206 13.45 -2.12 24.20
N HIS A 207 12.40 -1.90 25.01
CA HIS A 207 12.47 -1.65 26.46
C HIS A 207 12.22 -2.92 27.29
#